data_AF-A0A7T5E2Y7-F1
#
_entry.id   AF-A0A7T5E2Y7-F1
#
_cell.length_a   1.000
_cell.length_b   1.000
_cell.length_c   1.000
_cell.angle_alpha   90.00
_cell.angle_beta   90.00
_cell.angle_gamma   90.00
#
_symmetry.space_group_name_H-M   'P 1'
#
loop_
_entity.id
_entity.type
_entity.pdbx_description
1 polymer ?
#
loop_
_entity_poly.entity_id
_entity_poly.type
_entity_poly.pdbx_seq_one_letter_code
_entity_poly.pdbx_strand_id
1 'polypeptide(L)'
;MATINDNYLKLKAGYLFPEIARRVNAFVEANPDAPIIKLGIGDVTEPLPEACRNAMIQAVQDMGDRGSFKGYGPEQGYGWLREKIAQHDFQARGCDIDASEIFISDGSKCDCGNILDIFGDNNSIAVTDPVYPVYVDTNVMAGHTGEVNDKGEYEGLVYLPISAENNFTASIPSEKVDLIYLCFPNNPTGAVATKEHLQAWVNYARAHGSIILFDAAYEAFITDPTIPHSIYEIEGARECAIEFRSFSKNAGFTGTRCALTVVPKALKGKAADGSEVELHGLWNRRQSTKFNGVSYLVQRGAEAVYSPEGQAQTKALIDFYMENARIIREQLTAAGISVYGGINAPYVWVKTPNSLSSWDFFDKLLHTCHVVGTPGSGFGAAGEGYFRISAFNSRENVVEAMRRVTEKFRA
;
A
#
# COMPACT_ATOMS: atom_id res chain seq x y z
N MET A 1 5.99 -2.76 -38.98
CA MET A 1 5.48 -3.39 -37.74
C MET A 1 5.09 -2.28 -36.78
N ALA A 2 4.12 -2.50 -35.89
CA ALA A 2 3.86 -1.54 -34.81
C ALA A 2 5.07 -1.52 -33.86
N THR A 3 5.50 -0.33 -33.44
CA THR A 3 6.54 -0.17 -32.40
C THR A 3 5.92 -0.33 -31.02
N ILE A 4 6.69 -0.83 -30.04
CA ILE A 4 6.23 -1.02 -28.66
C ILE A 4 6.51 0.24 -27.81
N ASN A 5 6.07 0.22 -26.55
CA ASN A 5 6.53 1.19 -25.55
C ASN A 5 7.88 0.72 -24.98
N ASP A 6 8.98 1.31 -25.47
CA ASP A 6 10.34 0.94 -25.08
C ASP A 6 10.64 1.15 -23.59
N ASN A 7 9.84 1.96 -22.88
CA ASN A 7 9.99 2.12 -21.43
C ASN A 7 9.81 0.81 -20.65
N TYR A 8 9.02 -0.14 -21.18
CA TYR A 8 8.88 -1.46 -20.57
C TYR A 8 10.19 -2.27 -20.59
N LEU A 9 11.10 -1.97 -21.52
CA LEU A 9 12.39 -2.67 -21.64
C LEU A 9 13.41 -2.23 -20.57
N LYS A 10 13.18 -1.09 -19.90
CA LYS A 10 14.03 -0.59 -18.81
C LYS A 10 13.89 -1.42 -17.53
N LEU A 11 12.77 -2.15 -17.38
CA LEU A 11 12.49 -2.99 -16.21
C LEU A 11 13.42 -4.21 -16.19
N LYS A 12 14.50 -4.15 -15.39
CA LYS A 12 15.55 -5.20 -15.34
C LYS A 12 15.09 -6.54 -14.75
N ALA A 13 14.01 -6.56 -13.98
CA ALA A 13 13.44 -7.78 -13.40
C ALA A 13 11.92 -7.79 -13.54
N GLY A 14 11.34 -8.99 -13.58
CA GLY A 14 9.90 -9.15 -13.40
C GLY A 14 9.46 -8.58 -12.05
N TYR A 15 8.22 -8.12 -11.96
CA TYR A 15 7.65 -7.57 -10.73
C TYR A 15 7.93 -8.49 -9.52
N LEU A 16 8.28 -7.91 -8.36
CA LEU A 16 8.78 -8.63 -7.18
C LEU A 16 7.96 -9.87 -6.80
N PHE A 17 6.65 -9.73 -6.70
CA PHE A 17 5.78 -10.82 -6.22
C PHE A 17 5.66 -11.98 -7.22
N PRO A 18 5.53 -11.75 -8.54
CA PRO A 18 5.71 -12.79 -9.55
C PRO A 18 7.03 -13.56 -9.46
N GLU A 19 8.16 -12.89 -9.22
CA GLU A 19 9.45 -13.58 -9.09
C GLU A 19 9.52 -14.46 -7.83
N ILE A 20 8.99 -13.98 -6.69
CA ILE A 20 8.83 -14.81 -5.49
C ILE A 20 7.95 -16.03 -5.78
N ALA A 21 6.81 -15.83 -6.46
CA ALA A 21 5.90 -16.91 -6.81
C ALA A 21 6.58 -17.96 -7.70
N ARG A 22 7.39 -17.52 -8.69
CA ARG A 22 8.16 -18.41 -9.56
C ARG A 22 9.13 -19.29 -8.77
N ARG A 23 9.92 -18.72 -7.86
CA ARG A 23 10.88 -19.49 -7.03
C ARG A 23 10.18 -20.44 -6.07
N VAL A 24 9.09 -20.00 -5.44
CA VAL A 24 8.29 -20.86 -4.55
C VAL A 24 7.67 -22.01 -5.32
N ASN A 25 7.12 -21.78 -6.51
CA ASN A 25 6.54 -22.84 -7.34
C ASN A 25 7.60 -23.87 -7.76
N ALA A 26 8.78 -23.42 -8.20
CA ALA A 26 9.89 -24.33 -8.52
C ALA A 26 10.32 -25.17 -7.30
N PHE A 27 10.34 -24.57 -6.11
CA PHE A 27 10.63 -25.30 -4.88
C PHE A 27 9.55 -26.33 -4.52
N VAL A 28 8.26 -25.97 -4.66
CA VAL A 28 7.12 -26.88 -4.45
C VAL A 28 7.15 -28.05 -5.42
N GLU A 29 7.42 -27.80 -6.71
CA GLU A 29 7.54 -28.84 -7.73
C GLU A 29 8.67 -29.84 -7.41
N ALA A 30 9.81 -29.34 -6.91
CA ALA A 30 10.92 -30.18 -6.50
C ALA A 30 10.73 -30.86 -5.13
N ASN A 31 9.83 -30.33 -4.28
CA ASN A 31 9.61 -30.79 -2.90
C ASN A 31 8.10 -30.83 -2.58
N PRO A 32 7.33 -31.74 -3.20
CA PRO A 32 5.86 -31.73 -3.12
C PRO A 32 5.30 -31.89 -1.70
N ASP A 33 6.06 -32.55 -0.81
CA ASP A 33 5.67 -32.80 0.59
C ASP A 33 6.19 -31.73 1.57
N ALA A 34 6.90 -30.71 1.08
CA ALA A 34 7.44 -29.67 1.95
C ALA A 34 6.31 -28.83 2.58
N PRO A 35 6.27 -28.67 3.92
CA PRO A 35 5.19 -27.98 4.61
C PRO A 35 5.38 -26.46 4.54
N ILE A 36 5.22 -25.86 3.36
CA ILE A 36 5.52 -24.44 3.14
C ILE A 36 4.51 -23.53 3.84
N ILE A 37 5.02 -22.57 4.61
CA ILE A 37 4.24 -21.48 5.21
C ILE A 37 4.55 -20.17 4.48
N LYS A 38 3.51 -19.54 3.93
CA LYS A 38 3.63 -18.31 3.14
C LYS A 38 3.36 -17.07 4.00
N LEU A 39 4.43 -16.36 4.37
CA LEU A 39 4.41 -15.05 5.05
C LEU A 39 4.97 -13.94 4.14
N GLY A 40 4.80 -14.09 2.82
CA GLY A 40 5.37 -13.21 1.78
C GLY A 40 4.44 -12.05 1.39
N ILE A 41 3.68 -12.22 0.29
CA ILE A 41 2.90 -11.18 -0.44
C ILE A 41 2.09 -10.27 0.49
N GLY A 42 1.56 -10.82 1.58
CA GLY A 42 0.69 -10.11 2.50
C GLY A 42 -0.78 -10.18 2.08
N ASP A 43 -1.19 -11.32 1.54
CA ASP A 43 -2.60 -11.63 1.30
C ASP A 43 -3.28 -11.99 2.63
N VAL A 44 -4.47 -11.46 2.89
CA VAL A 44 -5.21 -11.79 4.10
C VAL A 44 -5.66 -13.25 4.05
N THR A 45 -5.81 -13.89 5.21
CA THR A 45 -6.11 -15.33 5.28
C THR A 45 -7.39 -15.65 6.04
N GLU A 46 -7.78 -14.79 6.98
CA GLU A 46 -9.05 -14.91 7.68
C GLU A 46 -10.23 -14.49 6.78
N PRO A 47 -11.41 -15.11 6.94
CA PRO A 47 -12.59 -14.81 6.13
C PRO A 47 -13.05 -13.35 6.22
N LEU A 48 -13.75 -12.90 5.18
CA LEU A 48 -14.42 -11.59 5.19
C LEU A 48 -15.38 -11.47 6.38
N PRO A 49 -15.50 -10.27 7.01
CA PRO A 49 -16.50 -9.99 8.04
C PRO A 49 -17.90 -10.44 7.61
N GLU A 50 -18.66 -11.01 8.54
CA GLU A 50 -20.00 -11.53 8.27
C GLU A 50 -20.95 -10.44 7.75
N ALA A 51 -20.89 -9.23 8.31
CA ALA A 51 -21.68 -8.10 7.85
C ALA A 51 -21.43 -7.81 6.35
N CYS A 52 -20.17 -7.81 5.94
CA CYS A 52 -19.77 -7.62 4.55
C CYS A 52 -20.31 -8.73 3.65
N ARG A 53 -20.18 -10.01 4.06
CA ARG A 53 -20.69 -11.15 3.28
C ARG A 53 -22.20 -11.09 3.12
N ASN A 54 -22.94 -10.83 4.20
CA ASN A 54 -24.39 -10.75 4.16
C ASN A 54 -24.87 -9.61 3.26
N ALA A 55 -24.20 -8.45 3.31
CA ALA A 55 -24.50 -7.32 2.42
C ALA A 55 -24.24 -7.65 0.94
N MET A 56 -23.12 -8.34 0.63
CA MET A 56 -22.84 -8.80 -0.73
C MET A 56 -23.86 -9.82 -1.22
N ILE A 57 -24.27 -10.79 -0.38
CA ILE A 57 -25.30 -11.78 -0.72
C ILE A 57 -26.63 -11.08 -1.00
N GLN A 58 -27.03 -10.12 -0.18
CA GLN A 58 -28.23 -9.34 -0.44
C GLN A 58 -28.13 -8.57 -1.75
N ALA A 59 -26.97 -7.96 -2.05
CA ALA A 59 -26.75 -7.27 -3.32
C ALA A 59 -26.83 -8.21 -4.53
N VAL A 60 -26.46 -9.49 -4.39
CA VAL A 60 -26.71 -10.52 -5.43
C VAL A 60 -28.21 -10.71 -5.63
N GLN A 61 -28.99 -10.80 -4.56
CA GLN A 61 -30.45 -10.92 -4.64
C GLN A 61 -31.08 -9.69 -5.31
N ASP A 62 -30.61 -8.48 -4.95
CA ASP A 62 -31.06 -7.23 -5.57
C ASP A 62 -30.85 -7.24 -7.10
N MET A 63 -29.77 -7.86 -7.58
CA MET A 63 -29.44 -7.98 -9.01
C MET A 63 -30.30 -9.03 -9.73
N GLY A 64 -30.98 -9.92 -9.01
CA GLY A 64 -31.91 -10.90 -9.56
C GLY A 64 -33.32 -10.35 -9.79
N ASP A 65 -33.67 -9.21 -9.17
CA ASP A 65 -34.98 -8.58 -9.28
C ASP A 65 -34.97 -7.36 -10.21
N ARG A 66 -36.00 -7.24 -11.06
CA ARG A 66 -36.09 -6.18 -12.07
C ARG A 66 -36.21 -4.78 -11.46
N GLY A 67 -36.85 -4.65 -10.29
CA GLY A 67 -37.07 -3.39 -9.60
C GLY A 67 -35.83 -2.87 -8.87
N SER A 68 -34.96 -3.78 -8.40
CA SER A 68 -33.73 -3.42 -7.67
C SER A 68 -32.43 -3.53 -8.48
N PHE A 69 -32.46 -4.15 -9.67
CA PHE A 69 -31.30 -4.31 -10.55
C PHE A 69 -30.51 -3.02 -10.75
N LYS A 70 -29.17 -3.13 -10.70
CA LYS A 70 -28.23 -2.02 -10.94
C LYS A 70 -27.40 -2.30 -12.19
N GLY A 71 -27.50 -1.42 -13.20
CA GLY A 71 -26.64 -1.43 -14.38
C GLY A 71 -25.27 -0.83 -14.08
N TYR A 72 -24.71 -0.10 -15.07
CA TYR A 72 -23.52 0.72 -14.81
C TYR A 72 -23.79 1.70 -13.66
N GLY A 73 -22.95 1.62 -12.63
CA GLY A 73 -22.99 2.53 -11.51
C GLY A 73 -22.31 3.86 -11.85
N PRO A 74 -22.39 4.85 -10.94
CA PRO A 74 -21.59 6.07 -11.08
C PRO A 74 -20.10 5.72 -11.04
N GLU A 75 -19.32 6.24 -11.98
CA GLU A 75 -17.89 5.89 -12.16
C GLU A 75 -17.05 6.32 -10.96
N GLN A 76 -17.46 7.39 -10.27
CA GLN A 76 -16.87 7.85 -9.01
C GLN A 76 -17.17 6.92 -7.81
N GLY A 77 -18.19 6.07 -7.90
CA GLY A 77 -18.71 5.25 -6.81
C GLY A 77 -20.02 5.76 -6.22
N TYR A 78 -20.78 4.87 -5.59
CA TYR A 78 -22.11 5.19 -5.07
C TYR A 78 -22.04 6.20 -3.92
N GLY A 79 -22.98 7.15 -3.91
CA GLY A 79 -23.02 8.24 -2.92
C GLY A 79 -23.07 7.73 -1.48
N TRP A 80 -23.90 6.73 -1.19
CA TRP A 80 -24.04 6.15 0.15
C TRP A 80 -22.72 5.59 0.71
N LEU A 81 -21.85 5.02 -0.14
CA LEU A 81 -20.53 4.55 0.31
C LEU A 81 -19.60 5.73 0.56
N ARG A 82 -19.53 6.68 -0.38
CA ARG A 82 -18.66 7.86 -0.27
C ARG A 82 -19.02 8.72 0.94
N GLU A 83 -20.30 8.87 1.25
CA GLU A 83 -20.80 9.55 2.44
C GLU A 83 -20.35 8.87 3.73
N LYS A 84 -20.42 7.53 3.80
CA LYS A 84 -19.92 6.76 4.95
C LYS A 84 -18.43 6.90 5.14
N ILE A 85 -17.65 6.80 4.07
CA ILE A 85 -16.20 7.01 4.10
C ILE A 85 -15.88 8.43 4.61
N ALA A 86 -16.49 9.47 4.02
CA ALA A 86 -16.28 10.85 4.43
C ALA A 86 -16.60 11.05 5.92
N GLN A 87 -17.73 10.51 6.39
CA GLN A 87 -18.15 10.61 7.78
C GLN A 87 -17.19 9.91 8.74
N HIS A 88 -16.88 8.62 8.49
CA HIS A 88 -16.20 7.76 9.45
C HIS A 88 -14.67 7.86 9.38
N ASP A 89 -14.09 7.98 8.18
CA ASP A 89 -12.64 7.90 8.01
C ASP A 89 -11.96 9.28 8.04
N PHE A 90 -12.73 10.35 7.82
CA PHE A 90 -12.20 11.71 7.70
C PHE A 90 -12.86 12.69 8.67
N GLN A 91 -14.16 12.94 8.57
CA GLN A 91 -14.86 13.96 9.36
C GLN A 91 -14.88 13.63 10.86
N ALA A 92 -15.03 12.36 11.23
CA ALA A 92 -14.91 11.91 12.62
C ALA A 92 -13.52 12.17 13.23
N ARG A 93 -12.51 12.41 12.40
CA ARG A 93 -11.13 12.77 12.80
C ARG A 93 -10.85 14.28 12.68
N GLY A 94 -11.86 15.08 12.34
CA GLY A 94 -11.73 16.51 12.13
C GLY A 94 -11.20 16.91 10.75
N CYS A 95 -11.06 15.97 9.81
CA CYS A 95 -10.68 16.26 8.43
C CYS A 95 -11.90 16.74 7.64
N ASP A 96 -11.83 17.93 7.05
CA ASP A 96 -12.84 18.44 6.13
C ASP A 96 -12.67 17.78 4.75
N ILE A 97 -13.18 16.56 4.59
CA ILE A 97 -13.24 15.86 3.29
C ILE A 97 -14.70 15.62 2.96
N ASP A 98 -15.11 16.07 1.77
CA ASP A 98 -16.47 15.87 1.28
C ASP A 98 -16.59 14.56 0.48
N ALA A 99 -17.78 13.96 0.49
CA ALA A 99 -18.06 12.73 -0.26
C ALA A 99 -17.77 12.89 -1.77
N SER A 100 -17.91 14.09 -2.34
CA SER A 100 -17.61 14.36 -3.76
C SER A 100 -16.12 14.44 -4.08
N GLU A 101 -15.23 14.44 -3.08
CA GLU A 101 -13.76 14.39 -3.26
C GLU A 101 -13.22 12.95 -3.24
N ILE A 102 -14.07 11.97 -2.94
CA ILE A 102 -13.73 10.55 -2.85
C ILE A 102 -14.07 9.84 -4.17
N PHE A 103 -13.14 9.03 -4.67
CA PHE A 103 -13.29 8.18 -5.85
C PHE A 103 -13.09 6.72 -5.45
N ILE A 104 -14.11 5.88 -5.62
CA ILE A 104 -14.05 4.45 -5.32
C ILE A 104 -13.37 3.71 -6.47
N SER A 105 -12.41 2.85 -6.16
CA SER A 105 -11.61 2.11 -7.13
C SER A 105 -11.49 0.63 -6.78
N ASP A 106 -11.03 -0.17 -7.74
CA ASP A 106 -10.82 -1.61 -7.56
C ASP A 106 -9.55 -1.93 -6.76
N GLY A 107 -8.72 -0.93 -6.41
CA GLY A 107 -7.60 -1.12 -5.50
C GLY A 107 -6.55 -0.01 -5.55
N SER A 108 -5.91 0.26 -4.40
CA SER A 108 -4.86 1.28 -4.30
C SER A 108 -3.70 1.05 -5.28
N LYS A 109 -3.30 -0.20 -5.56
CA LYS A 109 -2.30 -0.50 -6.61
C LYS A 109 -2.70 0.09 -7.98
N CYS A 110 -3.97 -0.05 -8.35
CA CYS A 110 -4.49 0.51 -9.60
C CYS A 110 -4.42 2.03 -9.54
N ASP A 111 -4.90 2.65 -8.46
CA ASP A 111 -4.91 4.10 -8.31
C ASP A 111 -3.50 4.71 -8.32
N CYS A 112 -2.57 4.19 -7.51
CA CYS A 112 -1.19 4.68 -7.45
C CYS A 112 -0.47 4.57 -8.80
N GLY A 113 -0.73 3.52 -9.59
CA GLY A 113 -0.16 3.41 -10.93
C GLY A 113 -0.83 4.35 -11.94
N ASN A 114 -2.15 4.46 -11.85
CA ASN A 114 -2.97 5.21 -12.79
C ASN A 114 -2.97 6.72 -12.55
N ILE A 115 -2.60 7.20 -11.35
CA ILE A 115 -2.56 8.62 -11.03
C ILE A 115 -1.61 9.40 -11.94
N LEU A 116 -0.61 8.72 -12.52
CA LEU A 116 0.31 9.29 -13.51
C LEU A 116 -0.41 9.72 -14.81
N ASP A 117 -1.59 9.18 -15.12
CA ASP A 117 -2.38 9.56 -16.30
C ASP A 117 -2.80 11.05 -16.31
N ILE A 118 -2.79 11.72 -15.15
CA ILE A 118 -3.21 13.13 -15.03
C ILE A 118 -2.04 14.10 -14.84
N PHE A 119 -0.80 13.61 -14.84
CA PHE A 119 0.41 14.42 -14.74
C PHE A 119 1.15 14.44 -16.08
N GLY A 120 1.89 15.53 -16.33
CA GLY A 120 2.74 15.64 -17.50
C GLY A 120 4.14 15.05 -17.29
N ASP A 121 4.89 14.91 -18.38
CA ASP A 121 6.17 14.18 -18.41
C ASP A 121 7.35 14.95 -17.76
N ASN A 122 7.21 16.26 -17.53
CA ASN A 122 8.29 17.13 -17.03
C ASN A 122 8.25 17.36 -15.51
N ASN A 123 7.88 16.33 -14.75
CA ASN A 123 7.85 16.38 -13.29
C ASN A 123 9.06 15.65 -12.70
N SER A 124 9.73 16.29 -11.75
CA SER A 124 10.68 15.63 -10.86
C SER A 124 9.93 14.82 -9.80
N ILE A 125 10.30 13.57 -9.60
CA ILE A 125 9.55 12.62 -8.74
C ILE A 125 10.44 12.11 -7.62
N ALA A 126 9.97 12.26 -6.39
CA ALA A 126 10.60 11.69 -5.21
C ALA A 126 9.85 10.46 -4.69
N VAL A 127 10.61 9.48 -4.22
CA VAL A 127 10.07 8.22 -3.69
C VAL A 127 10.88 7.78 -2.47
N THR A 128 10.19 7.35 -1.42
CA THR A 128 10.84 6.73 -0.25
C THR A 128 11.53 5.42 -0.66
N ASP A 129 12.69 5.10 -0.08
CA ASP A 129 13.40 3.85 -0.37
C ASP A 129 13.89 3.19 0.94
N PRO A 130 13.50 1.95 1.28
CA PRO A 130 12.62 1.07 0.54
C PRO A 130 11.14 1.48 0.62
N VAL A 131 10.40 1.14 -0.43
CA VAL A 131 8.94 1.27 -0.46
C VAL A 131 8.30 0.27 -1.44
N TYR A 132 6.97 0.16 -1.40
CA TYR A 132 6.22 -0.66 -2.32
C TYR A 132 6.56 -0.34 -3.79
N PRO A 133 7.01 -1.32 -4.60
CA PRO A 133 7.65 -1.07 -5.90
C PRO A 133 6.73 -0.51 -6.98
N VAL A 134 5.40 -0.48 -6.75
CA VAL A 134 4.45 0.03 -7.75
C VAL A 134 4.78 1.47 -8.15
N TYR A 135 5.20 2.31 -7.20
CA TYR A 135 5.43 3.73 -7.46
C TYR A 135 6.59 3.92 -8.45
N VAL A 136 7.69 3.17 -8.26
CA VAL A 136 8.85 3.20 -9.16
C VAL A 136 8.47 2.60 -10.51
N ASP A 137 7.96 1.36 -10.52
CA ASP A 137 7.71 0.63 -11.76
C ASP A 137 6.71 1.36 -12.68
N THR A 138 5.68 2.00 -12.13
CA THR A 138 4.70 2.73 -12.96
C THR A 138 5.26 4.04 -13.50
N ASN A 139 6.18 4.71 -12.78
CA ASN A 139 6.91 5.85 -13.33
C ASN A 139 7.86 5.43 -14.46
N VAL A 140 8.52 4.27 -14.34
CA VAL A 140 9.32 3.69 -15.43
C VAL A 140 8.41 3.43 -16.63
N MET A 141 7.30 2.71 -16.46
CA MET A 141 6.35 2.38 -17.55
C MET A 141 5.76 3.62 -18.24
N ALA A 142 5.51 4.69 -17.47
CA ALA A 142 5.01 5.97 -17.96
C ALA A 142 6.07 6.80 -18.71
N GLY A 143 7.36 6.43 -18.60
CA GLY A 143 8.46 7.12 -19.27
C GLY A 143 9.06 8.28 -18.47
N HIS A 144 8.81 8.34 -17.16
CA HIS A 144 9.34 9.40 -16.29
C HIS A 144 10.78 9.14 -15.81
N THR A 145 11.45 8.10 -16.31
CA THR A 145 12.79 7.69 -15.87
C THR A 145 13.73 7.40 -17.03
N GLY A 146 15.03 7.53 -16.77
CA GLY A 146 16.10 6.98 -17.61
C GLY A 146 16.38 5.50 -17.30
N GLU A 147 17.60 5.09 -17.58
CA GLU A 147 18.08 3.72 -17.35
C GLU A 147 18.31 3.44 -15.86
N VAL A 148 18.28 2.16 -15.49
CA VAL A 148 18.55 1.71 -14.12
C VAL A 148 20.04 1.42 -13.92
N ASN A 149 20.59 1.95 -12.83
CA ASN A 149 21.98 1.74 -12.43
C ASN A 149 22.22 0.35 -11.80
N ASP A 150 23.45 0.07 -11.37
CA ASP A 150 23.82 -1.23 -10.78
C ASP A 150 23.22 -1.48 -9.38
N LYS A 151 22.70 -0.43 -8.73
CA LYS A 151 22.02 -0.53 -7.43
C LYS A 151 20.51 -0.79 -7.56
N GLY A 152 19.96 -0.73 -8.78
CA GLY A 152 18.52 -0.86 -9.01
C GLY A 152 17.76 0.48 -8.95
N GLU A 153 18.46 1.62 -8.97
CA GLU A 153 17.87 2.95 -8.99
C GLU A 153 17.74 3.44 -10.42
N TYR A 154 16.57 3.98 -10.80
CA TYR A 154 16.32 4.54 -12.12
C TYR A 154 16.70 6.02 -12.17
N GLU A 155 17.39 6.43 -13.23
CA GLU A 155 17.75 7.83 -13.46
C GLU A 155 16.51 8.73 -13.54
N GLY A 156 16.60 9.93 -12.96
CA GLY A 156 15.51 10.93 -12.94
C GLY A 156 14.63 10.88 -11.69
N LEU A 157 14.64 9.77 -10.94
CA LEU A 157 13.97 9.70 -9.64
C LEU A 157 14.85 10.21 -8.49
N VAL A 158 14.25 10.91 -7.54
CA VAL A 158 14.88 11.30 -6.28
C VAL A 158 14.53 10.28 -5.21
N TYR A 159 15.46 9.37 -4.92
CA TYR A 159 15.29 8.37 -3.87
C TYR A 159 15.52 8.98 -2.49
N LEU A 160 14.60 8.72 -1.56
CA LEU A 160 14.64 9.20 -0.18
C LEU A 160 14.92 8.00 0.75
N PRO A 161 16.19 7.66 0.99
CA PRO A 161 16.56 6.47 1.73
C PRO A 161 16.11 6.55 3.19
N ILE A 162 15.48 5.47 3.66
CA ILE A 162 15.07 5.24 5.04
C ILE A 162 15.70 3.95 5.55
N SER A 163 16.27 3.99 6.74
CA SER A 163 17.02 2.88 7.30
C SER A 163 16.99 2.91 8.83
N ALA A 164 17.58 1.91 9.47
CA ALA A 164 17.68 1.89 10.93
C ALA A 164 18.44 3.12 11.49
N GLU A 165 19.43 3.62 10.75
CA GLU A 165 20.28 4.76 11.14
C GLU A 165 19.52 6.09 11.22
N ASN A 166 18.47 6.27 10.41
CA ASN A 166 17.61 7.46 10.44
C ASN A 166 16.20 7.17 11.00
N ASN A 167 16.04 6.09 11.76
CA ASN A 167 14.77 5.65 12.34
C ASN A 167 13.65 5.50 11.30
N PHE A 168 14.01 5.03 10.11
CA PHE A 168 13.12 4.85 8.97
C PHE A 168 12.33 6.12 8.61
N THR A 169 12.94 7.29 8.78
CA THR A 169 12.32 8.60 8.51
C THR A 169 13.03 9.26 7.34
N ALA A 170 12.28 9.60 6.30
CA ALA A 170 12.83 10.21 5.10
C ALA A 170 13.22 11.67 5.36
N SER A 171 14.41 12.07 4.93
CA SER A 171 14.80 13.48 4.92
C SER A 171 13.99 14.26 3.89
N ILE A 172 13.59 15.49 4.23
CA ILE A 172 13.00 16.41 3.26
C ILE A 172 14.09 16.86 2.29
N PRO A 173 13.89 16.75 0.96
CA PRO A 173 14.85 17.18 -0.05
C PRO A 173 15.20 18.66 0.07
N SER A 174 16.47 18.99 -0.20
CA SER A 174 16.90 20.39 -0.32
C SER A 174 16.49 21.02 -1.65
N GLU A 175 16.46 20.21 -2.71
CA GLU A 175 16.03 20.64 -4.04
C GLU A 175 14.52 20.45 -4.20
N LYS A 176 13.90 21.25 -5.07
CA LYS A 176 12.49 21.10 -5.41
C LYS A 176 12.24 19.75 -6.09
N VAL A 177 11.20 19.05 -5.64
CA VAL A 177 10.57 17.94 -6.36
C VAL A 177 9.09 18.24 -6.64
N ASP A 178 8.53 17.75 -7.74
CA ASP A 178 7.16 18.07 -8.15
C ASP A 178 6.14 17.07 -7.60
N LEU A 179 6.44 15.76 -7.64
CA LEU A 179 5.60 14.68 -7.10
C LEU A 179 6.33 13.92 -6.00
N ILE A 180 5.67 13.66 -4.87
CA ILE A 180 6.28 13.03 -3.69
C ILE A 180 5.48 11.82 -3.25
N TYR A 181 6.02 10.61 -3.40
CA TYR A 181 5.41 9.39 -2.89
C TYR A 181 5.78 9.16 -1.42
N LEU A 182 4.79 9.27 -0.54
CA LEU A 182 4.89 8.93 0.87
C LEU A 182 3.93 7.78 1.17
N CYS A 183 4.40 6.74 1.88
CA CYS A 183 3.59 5.60 2.28
C CYS A 183 3.67 5.46 3.79
N PHE A 184 2.55 5.66 4.49
CA PHE A 184 2.49 5.58 5.95
C PHE A 184 1.18 4.91 6.42
N PRO A 185 1.24 3.81 7.19
CA PRO A 185 2.44 3.04 7.54
C PRO A 185 3.20 2.50 6.32
N ASN A 186 4.52 2.66 6.32
CA ASN A 186 5.39 2.31 5.21
C ASN A 186 5.43 0.80 5.00
N ASN A 187 5.15 0.37 3.78
CA ASN A 187 5.47 -0.97 3.32
C ASN A 187 6.81 -0.93 2.56
N PRO A 188 7.90 -1.54 3.07
CA PRO A 188 7.89 -2.73 3.95
C PRO A 188 8.24 -2.52 5.43
N THR A 189 8.66 -1.32 5.85
CA THR A 189 9.35 -1.13 7.14
C THR A 189 8.41 -1.15 8.36
N GLY A 190 7.13 -0.84 8.15
CA GLY A 190 6.14 -0.61 9.20
C GLY A 190 6.31 0.75 9.89
N ALA A 191 7.16 1.63 9.38
CA ALA A 191 7.38 2.96 9.91
C ALA A 191 6.13 3.84 9.74
N VAL A 192 5.93 4.76 10.68
CA VAL A 192 4.86 5.75 10.67
C VAL A 192 5.47 7.15 10.76
N ALA A 193 4.73 8.16 10.31
CA ALA A 193 5.16 9.54 10.41
C ALA A 193 4.43 10.25 11.55
N THR A 194 5.17 11.01 12.36
CA THR A 194 4.55 11.86 13.37
C THR A 194 3.85 13.04 12.72
N LYS A 195 2.96 13.69 13.49
CA LYS A 195 2.28 14.92 13.04
C LYS A 195 3.27 16.01 12.63
N GLU A 196 4.35 16.18 13.38
CA GLU A 196 5.38 17.19 13.11
C GLU A 196 6.12 16.88 11.79
N HIS A 197 6.43 15.60 11.55
CA HIS A 197 7.09 15.20 10.33
C HIS A 197 6.19 15.39 9.10
N LEU A 198 4.90 15.02 9.19
CA LEU A 198 3.95 15.28 8.11
C LEU A 198 3.70 16.78 7.90
N GLN A 199 3.67 17.59 8.97
CA GLN A 199 3.58 19.04 8.83
C GLN A 199 4.79 19.61 8.08
N ALA A 200 5.99 19.09 8.32
CA ALA A 200 7.18 19.52 7.59
C ALA A 200 7.09 19.18 6.09
N TRP A 201 6.56 18.00 5.73
CA TRP A 201 6.29 17.64 4.34
C TRP A 201 5.22 18.50 3.68
N VAL A 202 4.11 18.78 4.35
CA VAL A 202 3.05 19.67 3.85
C VAL A 202 3.58 21.08 3.64
N ASN A 203 4.37 21.60 4.59
CA ASN A 203 5.02 22.90 4.46
C ASN A 203 5.97 22.95 3.26
N TYR A 204 6.78 21.91 3.08
CA TYR A 204 7.67 21.77 1.93
C TYR A 204 6.89 21.76 0.61
N ALA A 205 5.84 20.93 0.52
CA ALA A 205 5.06 20.77 -0.70
C ALA A 205 4.36 22.08 -1.08
N ARG A 206 3.76 22.78 -0.12
CA ARG A 206 3.14 24.10 -0.36
C ARG A 206 4.16 25.16 -0.77
N ALA A 207 5.34 25.18 -0.15
CA ALA A 207 6.40 26.14 -0.48
C ALA A 207 6.94 25.95 -1.91
N HIS A 208 6.94 24.72 -2.42
CA HIS A 208 7.50 24.40 -3.73
C HIS A 208 6.45 24.15 -4.82
N GLY A 209 5.15 24.15 -4.46
CA GLY A 209 4.07 23.76 -5.36
C GLY A 209 4.12 22.28 -5.75
N SER A 210 4.64 21.43 -4.86
CA SER A 210 4.69 19.98 -5.03
C SER A 210 3.37 19.32 -4.65
N ILE A 211 3.16 18.10 -5.14
CA ILE A 211 2.00 17.28 -4.79
C ILE A 211 2.48 16.01 -4.09
N ILE A 212 1.95 15.80 -2.89
CA ILE A 212 2.15 14.60 -2.10
C ILE A 212 1.14 13.54 -2.56
N LEU A 213 1.65 12.38 -2.94
CA LEU A 213 0.91 11.17 -3.23
C LEU A 213 1.03 10.27 -1.99
N PHE A 214 0.04 10.36 -1.11
CA PHE A 214 0.06 9.76 0.23
C PHE A 214 -0.68 8.42 0.24
N ASP A 215 0.06 7.31 0.26
CA ASP A 215 -0.53 5.97 0.38
C ASP A 215 -0.70 5.59 1.85
N ALA A 216 -1.95 5.55 2.29
CA ALA A 216 -2.35 5.21 3.64
C ALA A 216 -3.18 3.91 3.67
N ALA A 217 -2.79 2.92 2.86
CA ALA A 217 -3.46 1.62 2.79
C ALA A 217 -3.36 0.75 4.07
N TYR A 218 -2.49 1.10 5.03
CA TYR A 218 -2.31 0.38 6.30
C TYR A 218 -2.71 1.24 7.52
N GLU A 219 -3.37 2.37 7.32
CA GLU A 219 -3.86 3.28 8.36
C GLU A 219 -4.62 2.59 9.49
N ALA A 220 -5.39 1.55 9.16
CA ALA A 220 -6.25 0.87 10.12
C ALA A 220 -5.45 0.07 11.17
N PHE A 221 -4.17 -0.18 10.90
CA PHE A 221 -3.25 -0.92 11.76
C PHE A 221 -2.41 -0.03 12.69
N ILE A 222 -2.54 1.29 12.60
CA ILE A 222 -1.89 2.22 13.52
C ILE A 222 -2.49 2.00 14.92
N THR A 223 -1.64 1.73 15.90
CA THR A 223 -2.02 1.50 17.30
C THR A 223 -1.64 2.67 18.21
N ASP A 224 -0.66 3.48 17.80
CA ASP A 224 -0.24 4.68 18.53
C ASP A 224 -1.23 5.83 18.28
N PRO A 225 -1.93 6.33 19.33
CA PRO A 225 -2.95 7.37 19.18
C PRO A 225 -2.37 8.76 18.85
N THR A 226 -1.05 8.93 18.92
CA THR A 226 -0.38 10.19 18.56
C THR A 226 -0.05 10.30 17.07
N ILE A 227 -0.18 9.20 16.33
CA ILE A 227 0.16 9.11 14.93
C ILE A 227 -1.06 9.45 14.07
N PRO A 228 -0.94 10.39 13.10
CA PRO A 228 -2.00 10.67 12.15
C PRO A 228 -2.36 9.45 11.30
N HIS A 229 -3.64 9.24 11.06
CA HIS A 229 -4.14 8.21 10.15
C HIS A 229 -4.39 8.75 8.74
N SER A 230 -4.54 10.06 8.56
CA SER A 230 -4.70 10.71 7.25
C SER A 230 -3.76 11.91 7.13
N ILE A 231 -3.28 12.19 5.91
CA ILE A 231 -2.54 13.42 5.63
C ILE A 231 -3.41 14.66 5.86
N TYR A 232 -4.73 14.53 5.76
CA TYR A 232 -5.68 15.63 5.94
C TYR A 232 -5.92 16.01 7.41
N GLU A 233 -5.29 15.31 8.37
CA GLU A 233 -5.16 15.77 9.76
C GLU A 233 -4.13 16.91 9.91
N ILE A 234 -3.39 17.21 8.84
CA ILE A 234 -2.34 18.22 8.78
C ILE A 234 -2.86 19.47 8.07
N GLU A 235 -2.65 20.64 8.71
CA GLU A 235 -3.13 21.91 8.17
C GLU A 235 -2.45 22.24 6.83
N GLY A 236 -3.25 22.58 5.83
CA GLY A 236 -2.81 22.88 4.47
C GLY A 236 -2.68 21.67 3.54
N ALA A 237 -2.83 20.44 4.03
CA ALA A 237 -2.67 19.23 3.20
C ALA A 237 -3.67 19.16 2.03
N ARG A 238 -4.88 19.72 2.18
CA ARG A 238 -5.89 19.78 1.10
C ARG A 238 -5.42 20.52 -0.15
N GLU A 239 -4.41 21.38 -0.03
CA GLU A 239 -3.86 22.17 -1.14
C GLU A 239 -2.69 21.49 -1.85
N CYS A 240 -2.17 20.38 -1.30
CA CYS A 240 -0.95 19.75 -1.83
C CYS A 240 -0.93 18.22 -1.74
N ALA A 241 -2.02 17.53 -1.41
CA ALA A 241 -2.01 16.08 -1.21
C ALA A 241 -3.20 15.34 -1.86
N ILE A 242 -2.89 14.20 -2.46
CA ILE A 242 -3.82 13.13 -2.86
C ILE A 242 -3.58 11.96 -1.93
N GLU A 243 -4.66 11.40 -1.35
CA GLU A 243 -4.56 10.25 -0.45
C GLU A 243 -5.14 8.98 -1.07
N PHE A 244 -4.46 7.85 -0.91
CA PHE A 244 -4.93 6.52 -1.31
C PHE A 244 -5.26 5.69 -0.07
N ARG A 245 -6.39 4.98 -0.08
CA ARG A 245 -6.80 4.03 0.98
C ARG A 245 -7.17 2.69 0.38
N SER A 246 -7.28 1.66 1.22
CA SER A 246 -7.61 0.32 0.75
C SER A 246 -8.44 -0.49 1.74
N PHE A 247 -9.61 -0.97 1.30
CA PHE A 247 -10.36 -1.99 2.04
C PHE A 247 -9.66 -3.35 2.00
N SER A 248 -8.68 -3.54 1.11
CA SER A 248 -7.99 -4.82 0.97
C SER A 248 -7.25 -5.20 2.25
N LYS A 249 -6.66 -4.23 2.95
CA LYS A 249 -5.87 -4.47 4.16
C LYS A 249 -6.71 -4.28 5.42
N ASN A 250 -7.60 -3.29 5.43
CA ASN A 250 -8.50 -3.03 6.54
C ASN A 250 -9.56 -4.16 6.71
N ALA A 251 -10.44 -4.33 5.73
CA ALA A 251 -11.59 -5.25 5.82
C ALA A 251 -11.37 -6.63 5.16
N GLY A 252 -10.14 -6.92 4.72
CA GLY A 252 -9.79 -8.18 4.08
C GLY A 252 -10.19 -8.32 2.60
N PHE A 253 -10.45 -7.22 1.90
CA PHE A 253 -10.95 -7.24 0.52
C PHE A 253 -9.85 -7.50 -0.54
N THR A 254 -8.82 -8.29 -0.21
CA THR A 254 -7.70 -8.54 -1.13
C THR A 254 -8.16 -9.21 -2.42
N GLY A 255 -9.06 -10.19 -2.33
CA GLY A 255 -9.73 -10.83 -3.48
C GLY A 255 -11.00 -10.11 -3.96
N THR A 256 -11.63 -9.30 -3.10
CA THR A 256 -12.90 -8.61 -3.39
C THR A 256 -12.71 -7.30 -4.16
N ARG A 257 -11.54 -6.66 -4.03
CA ARG A 257 -11.10 -5.49 -4.81
C ARG A 257 -11.94 -4.22 -4.58
N CYS A 258 -11.60 -3.47 -3.52
CA CYS A 258 -12.14 -2.13 -3.26
C CYS A 258 -11.10 -1.25 -2.56
N ALA A 259 -11.03 0.01 -2.96
CA ALA A 259 -10.16 1.05 -2.44
C ALA A 259 -10.78 2.43 -2.71
N LEU A 260 -10.07 3.48 -2.32
CA LEU A 260 -10.44 4.83 -2.71
C LEU A 260 -9.22 5.74 -2.92
N THR A 261 -9.42 6.77 -3.72
CA THR A 261 -8.54 7.94 -3.80
C THR A 261 -9.32 9.17 -3.33
N VAL A 262 -8.68 10.03 -2.52
CA VAL A 262 -9.20 11.36 -2.18
C VAL A 262 -8.45 12.39 -2.99
N VAL A 263 -9.17 13.17 -3.80
CA VAL A 263 -8.62 14.29 -4.57
C VAL A 263 -9.39 15.55 -4.18
N PRO A 264 -8.83 16.40 -3.31
CA PRO A 264 -9.50 17.63 -2.88
C PRO A 264 -9.81 18.54 -4.07
N LYS A 265 -10.97 19.22 -4.05
CA LYS A 265 -11.32 20.21 -5.08
C LYS A 265 -10.41 21.44 -5.04
N ALA A 266 -9.82 21.72 -3.88
CA ALA A 266 -8.85 22.80 -3.70
C ALA A 266 -7.48 22.49 -4.33
N LEU A 267 -7.19 21.23 -4.65
CA LEU A 267 -5.89 20.82 -5.16
C LEU A 267 -5.76 21.18 -6.65
N LYS A 268 -4.73 21.96 -6.97
CA LYS A 268 -4.43 22.40 -8.34
C LYS A 268 -3.02 22.01 -8.76
N GLY A 269 -2.86 21.68 -10.04
CA GLY A 269 -1.57 21.60 -10.73
C GLY A 269 -1.38 22.78 -11.69
N LYS A 270 -0.20 22.88 -12.30
CA LYS A 270 0.09 23.87 -13.35
C LYS A 270 0.08 23.22 -14.73
N ALA A 271 -0.62 23.83 -15.68
CA ALA A 271 -0.53 23.48 -17.09
C ALA A 271 0.72 24.11 -17.75
N ALA A 272 1.02 23.70 -18.99
CA ALA A 272 2.17 24.19 -19.75
C ALA A 272 2.15 25.70 -20.01
N ASP A 273 0.96 26.31 -20.06
CA ASP A 273 0.77 27.76 -20.21
C ASP A 273 0.84 28.52 -18.87
N GLY A 274 1.09 27.82 -17.77
CA GLY A 274 1.17 28.36 -16.41
C GLY A 274 -0.17 28.53 -15.70
N SER A 275 -1.29 28.19 -16.34
CA SER A 275 -2.61 28.23 -15.68
C SER A 275 -2.74 27.17 -14.60
N GLU A 276 -3.51 27.48 -13.55
CA GLU A 276 -3.84 26.52 -12.50
C GLU A 276 -5.04 25.66 -12.93
N VAL A 277 -4.92 24.34 -12.78
CA VAL A 277 -5.94 23.36 -13.16
C VAL A 277 -6.28 22.48 -11.97
N GLU A 278 -7.57 22.36 -11.66
CA GLU A 278 -8.05 21.47 -10.59
C GLU A 278 -7.79 20.00 -10.93
N LEU A 279 -7.07 19.30 -10.06
CA LEU A 279 -6.74 17.88 -10.29
C LEU A 279 -7.97 16.97 -10.13
N HIS A 280 -8.95 17.38 -9.32
CA HIS A 280 -10.22 16.67 -9.17
C HIS A 280 -10.91 16.44 -10.52
N GLY A 281 -11.00 17.48 -11.35
CA GLY A 281 -11.62 17.41 -12.68
C GLY A 281 -10.87 16.47 -13.63
N LEU A 282 -9.54 16.49 -13.60
CA LEU A 282 -8.70 15.59 -14.40
C LEU A 282 -8.88 14.13 -13.98
N TRP A 283 -8.85 13.87 -12.66
CA TRP A 283 -9.02 12.52 -12.13
C TRP A 283 -10.42 11.97 -12.42
N ASN A 284 -11.45 12.80 -12.27
CA ASN A 284 -12.82 12.43 -12.63
C ASN A 284 -12.95 12.09 -14.13
N ARG A 285 -12.34 12.88 -15.01
CA ARG A 285 -12.32 12.60 -16.45
C ARG A 285 -11.61 11.29 -16.75
N ARG A 286 -10.48 11.03 -16.09
CA ARG A 286 -9.73 9.78 -16.24
C ARG A 286 -10.57 8.58 -15.79
N GLN A 287 -11.16 8.64 -14.59
CA GLN A 287 -11.97 7.56 -14.03
C GLN A 287 -13.16 7.25 -14.95
N SER A 288 -13.94 8.26 -15.35
CA SER A 288 -15.08 8.09 -16.26
C SER A 288 -14.74 7.64 -17.69
N THR A 289 -13.46 7.62 -18.08
CA THR A 289 -13.02 7.21 -19.42
C THR A 289 -12.36 5.83 -19.43
N LYS A 290 -11.53 5.54 -18.43
CA LYS A 290 -10.69 4.34 -18.38
C LYS A 290 -11.16 3.31 -17.34
N PHE A 291 -12.21 3.61 -16.57
CA PHE A 291 -12.70 2.75 -15.50
C PHE A 291 -14.24 2.67 -15.50
N ASN A 292 -14.78 1.46 -15.35
CA ASN A 292 -16.23 1.22 -15.36
C ASN A 292 -16.85 1.15 -13.95
N GLY A 293 -16.12 1.59 -12.93
CA GLY A 293 -16.56 1.57 -11.53
C GLY A 293 -16.40 0.21 -10.85
N VAL A 294 -16.30 0.24 -9.51
CA VAL A 294 -16.38 -0.97 -8.68
C VAL A 294 -17.80 -1.50 -8.68
N SER A 295 -17.97 -2.82 -8.78
CA SER A 295 -19.30 -3.43 -8.84
C SER A 295 -20.18 -3.08 -7.63
N TYR A 296 -21.49 -2.98 -7.87
CA TYR A 296 -22.50 -2.70 -6.83
C TYR A 296 -22.37 -3.63 -5.61
N LEU A 297 -22.17 -4.94 -5.84
CA LEU A 297 -22.05 -5.95 -4.80
C LEU A 297 -20.87 -5.65 -3.87
N VAL A 298 -19.72 -5.37 -4.45
CA VAL A 298 -18.50 -5.07 -3.69
C VAL A 298 -18.65 -3.78 -2.90
N GLN A 299 -19.24 -2.73 -3.50
CA GLN A 299 -19.49 -1.49 -2.78
C GLN A 299 -20.47 -1.68 -1.61
N ARG A 300 -21.52 -2.51 -1.74
CA ARG A 300 -22.44 -2.83 -0.62
C ARG A 300 -21.72 -3.56 0.51
N GLY A 301 -20.80 -4.46 0.16
CA GLY A 301 -19.89 -5.06 1.13
C GLY A 301 -19.00 -4.05 1.83
N ALA A 302 -18.44 -3.08 1.10
CA ALA A 302 -17.61 -2.02 1.67
C ALA A 302 -18.42 -1.07 2.57
N GLU A 303 -19.67 -0.74 2.21
CA GLU A 303 -20.58 0.04 3.06
C GLU A 303 -20.85 -0.67 4.39
N ALA A 304 -21.03 -1.99 4.36
CA ALA A 304 -21.29 -2.77 5.56
C ALA A 304 -20.12 -2.75 6.56
N VAL A 305 -18.89 -2.42 6.14
CA VAL A 305 -17.76 -2.18 7.05
C VAL A 305 -18.10 -1.07 8.07
N TYR A 306 -18.91 -0.10 7.67
CA TYR A 306 -19.30 1.03 8.51
C TYR A 306 -20.55 0.77 9.37
N SER A 307 -21.18 -0.41 9.31
CA SER A 307 -22.22 -0.78 10.29
C SER A 307 -21.58 -1.07 11.66
N PRO A 308 -22.34 -0.99 12.77
CA PRO A 308 -21.82 -1.37 14.09
C PRO A 308 -21.18 -2.76 14.12
N GLU A 309 -21.82 -3.74 13.47
CA GLU A 309 -21.32 -5.11 13.37
C GLU A 309 -20.08 -5.19 12.48
N GLY A 310 -20.08 -4.51 11.33
CA GLY A 310 -18.95 -4.48 10.41
C GLY A 310 -17.71 -3.85 11.03
N GLN A 311 -17.86 -2.75 11.76
CA GLN A 311 -16.76 -2.10 12.48
C GLN A 311 -16.18 -3.02 13.56
N ALA A 312 -17.04 -3.66 14.36
CA ALA A 312 -16.59 -4.59 15.40
C ALA A 312 -15.84 -5.80 14.81
N GLN A 313 -16.37 -6.40 13.74
CA GLN A 313 -15.75 -7.55 13.07
C GLN A 313 -14.44 -7.17 12.37
N THR A 314 -14.38 -6.00 11.73
CA THR A 314 -13.17 -5.49 11.06
C THR A 314 -12.09 -5.18 12.09
N LYS A 315 -12.46 -4.57 13.22
CA LYS A 315 -11.53 -4.34 14.33
C LYS A 315 -10.97 -5.66 14.88
N ALA A 316 -11.82 -6.67 15.09
CA ALA A 316 -11.37 -7.98 15.58
C ALA A 316 -10.37 -8.65 14.60
N LEU A 317 -10.60 -8.48 13.28
CA LEU A 317 -9.68 -8.95 12.24
C LEU A 317 -8.33 -8.22 12.28
N ILE A 318 -8.33 -6.90 12.45
CA ILE A 318 -7.11 -6.09 12.62
C ILE A 318 -6.36 -6.53 13.87
N ASP A 319 -7.05 -6.63 15.01
CA ASP A 319 -6.48 -7.04 16.30
C ASP A 319 -5.81 -8.43 16.19
N PHE A 320 -6.45 -9.37 15.46
CA PHE A 320 -5.89 -10.70 15.21
C PHE A 320 -4.56 -10.65 14.46
N TYR A 321 -4.47 -9.86 13.39
CA TYR A 321 -3.24 -9.71 12.61
C TYR A 321 -2.16 -8.90 13.35
N MET A 322 -2.54 -7.93 14.17
CA MET A 322 -1.58 -7.19 14.99
C MET A 322 -1.01 -8.08 16.11
N GLU A 323 -1.80 -8.99 16.66
CA GLU A 323 -1.28 -10.00 17.58
C GLU A 323 -0.32 -10.98 16.88
N ASN A 324 -0.61 -11.37 15.63
CA ASN A 324 0.37 -12.13 14.82
C ASN A 324 1.66 -11.35 14.62
N ALA A 325 1.58 -10.05 14.31
CA ALA A 325 2.75 -9.20 14.13
C ALA A 325 3.57 -9.08 15.42
N ARG A 326 2.90 -8.96 16.58
CA ARG A 326 3.52 -8.99 17.91
C ARG A 326 4.28 -10.29 18.15
N ILE A 327 3.67 -11.44 17.90
CA ILE A 327 4.30 -12.76 18.05
C ILE A 327 5.56 -12.86 17.19
N ILE A 328 5.47 -12.48 15.91
CA ILE A 328 6.62 -12.51 14.99
C ILE A 328 7.74 -11.61 15.52
N ARG A 329 7.41 -10.37 15.89
CA ARG A 329 8.37 -9.40 16.41
C ARG A 329 9.08 -9.90 17.67
N GLU A 330 8.34 -10.39 18.65
CA GLU A 330 8.87 -10.85 19.93
C GLU A 330 9.75 -12.10 19.78
N GLN A 331 9.31 -13.10 19.01
CA GLN A 331 10.08 -14.33 18.85
C GLN A 331 11.40 -14.10 18.10
N LEU A 332 11.38 -13.30 17.03
CA LEU A 332 12.60 -12.98 16.28
C LEU A 332 13.55 -12.11 17.10
N THR A 333 13.02 -11.15 17.88
CA THR A 333 13.82 -10.34 18.80
C THR A 333 14.46 -11.21 19.89
N ALA A 334 13.70 -12.14 20.48
CA ALA A 334 14.21 -13.09 21.48
C ALA A 334 15.27 -14.05 20.91
N ALA A 335 15.25 -14.30 19.60
CA ALA A 335 16.30 -15.04 18.89
C ALA A 335 17.53 -14.19 18.52
N GLY A 336 17.58 -12.91 18.94
CA GLY A 336 18.70 -12.00 18.69
C GLY A 336 18.69 -11.35 17.30
N ILE A 337 17.60 -11.47 16.55
CA ILE A 337 17.45 -10.84 15.23
C ILE A 337 17.01 -9.39 15.43
N SER A 338 17.59 -8.45 14.67
CA SER A 338 17.15 -7.04 14.69
C SER A 338 15.83 -6.88 13.94
N VAL A 339 14.78 -6.44 14.64
CA VAL A 339 13.41 -6.32 14.11
C VAL A 339 12.85 -4.92 14.26
N TYR A 340 12.21 -4.45 13.19
CA TYR A 340 11.50 -3.18 13.07
C TYR A 340 10.05 -3.43 12.61
N GLY A 341 9.20 -2.42 12.71
CA GLY A 341 7.77 -2.58 12.39
C GLY A 341 7.03 -3.52 13.34
N GLY A 342 5.88 -4.03 12.92
CA GLY A 342 5.03 -4.93 13.72
C GLY A 342 4.29 -4.28 14.90
N ILE A 343 4.25 -2.94 14.94
CA ILE A 343 3.56 -2.16 15.99
C ILE A 343 2.39 -1.38 15.39
N ASN A 344 2.61 -0.72 14.24
CA ASN A 344 1.61 0.07 13.53
C ASN A 344 1.32 -0.48 12.13
N ALA A 345 1.76 -1.71 11.85
CA ALA A 345 1.58 -2.37 10.58
C ALA A 345 1.58 -3.90 10.75
N PRO A 346 0.83 -4.65 9.92
CA PRO A 346 0.67 -6.11 10.03
C PRO A 346 1.82 -6.86 9.36
N TYR A 347 3.05 -6.42 9.59
CA TYR A 347 4.27 -7.05 9.10
C TYR A 347 5.47 -6.53 9.89
N VAL A 348 6.53 -7.33 9.91
CA VAL A 348 7.81 -6.95 10.48
C VAL A 348 8.87 -6.81 9.40
N TRP A 349 9.83 -5.93 9.68
CA TRP A 349 10.99 -5.69 8.85
C TRP A 349 12.24 -6.13 9.60
N VAL A 350 12.96 -7.11 9.07
CA VAL A 350 14.07 -7.75 9.78
C VAL A 350 15.38 -7.50 9.06
N LYS A 351 16.43 -7.17 9.80
CA LYS A 351 17.79 -7.15 9.24
C LYS A 351 18.23 -8.58 9.02
N THR A 352 18.77 -8.90 7.85
CA THR A 352 19.22 -10.27 7.57
C THR A 352 20.37 -10.67 8.50
N PRO A 353 20.38 -11.92 9.02
CA PRO A 353 21.45 -12.38 9.89
C PRO A 353 22.74 -12.60 9.11
N ASN A 354 23.90 -12.44 9.77
CA ASN A 354 25.23 -12.72 9.22
C ASN A 354 25.55 -12.02 7.89
N SER A 355 24.98 -10.82 7.67
CA SER A 355 25.18 -10.02 6.45
C SER A 355 24.80 -10.76 5.16
N LEU A 356 23.87 -11.72 5.23
CA LEU A 356 23.31 -12.34 4.03
C LEU A 356 22.61 -11.27 3.16
N SER A 357 22.71 -11.40 1.85
CA SER A 357 21.84 -10.62 0.97
C SER A 357 20.37 -10.99 1.21
N SER A 358 19.46 -10.13 0.79
CA SER A 358 18.02 -10.31 0.93
C SER A 358 17.55 -11.58 0.23
N TRP A 359 18.09 -11.85 -0.98
CA TRP A 359 17.78 -13.03 -1.77
C TRP A 359 18.46 -14.29 -1.22
N ASP A 360 19.70 -14.21 -0.73
CA ASP A 360 20.33 -15.35 -0.08
C ASP A 360 19.57 -15.74 1.20
N PHE A 361 19.08 -14.77 1.95
CA PHE A 361 18.26 -15.03 3.12
C PHE A 361 16.89 -15.61 2.73
N PHE A 362 16.26 -15.12 1.66
CA PHE A 362 15.04 -15.71 1.10
C PHE A 362 15.24 -17.19 0.76
N ASP A 363 16.27 -17.52 -0.04
CA ASP A 363 16.53 -18.89 -0.46
C ASP A 363 16.87 -19.75 0.76
N LYS A 364 17.69 -19.26 1.69
CA LYS A 364 18.02 -19.99 2.92
C LYS A 364 16.78 -20.28 3.77
N LEU A 365 15.88 -19.31 3.94
CA LEU A 365 14.65 -19.48 4.72
C LEU A 365 13.71 -20.50 4.08
N LEU A 366 13.53 -20.43 2.76
CA LEU A 366 12.71 -21.37 1.99
C LEU A 366 13.26 -22.80 2.08
N HIS A 367 14.55 -22.98 1.85
CA HIS A 367 15.18 -24.31 1.84
C HIS A 367 15.34 -24.92 3.24
N THR A 368 15.54 -24.12 4.29
CA THR A 368 15.82 -24.64 5.65
C THR A 368 14.62 -24.67 6.58
N CYS A 369 13.69 -23.73 6.43
CA CYS A 369 12.54 -23.56 7.32
C CYS A 369 11.21 -23.78 6.59
N HIS A 370 11.21 -23.84 5.26
CA HIS A 370 9.99 -23.86 4.44
C HIS A 370 9.09 -22.66 4.74
N VAL A 371 9.70 -21.50 5.03
CA VAL A 371 9.00 -20.25 5.27
C VAL A 371 9.31 -19.28 4.14
N VAL A 372 8.28 -18.70 3.56
CA VAL A 372 8.38 -17.68 2.51
C VAL A 372 8.13 -16.32 3.14
N GLY A 373 9.02 -15.36 2.89
CA GLY A 373 8.77 -13.94 3.13
C GLY A 373 9.06 -13.13 1.87
N THR A 374 9.52 -11.90 2.02
CA THR A 374 9.82 -11.04 0.88
C THR A 374 11.22 -10.42 1.03
N PRO A 375 12.14 -10.66 0.08
CA PRO A 375 13.48 -10.08 0.12
C PRO A 375 13.40 -8.56 0.04
N GLY A 376 14.16 -7.88 0.89
CA GLY A 376 14.07 -6.44 1.07
C GLY A 376 14.49 -5.65 -0.16
N SER A 377 15.48 -6.11 -0.94
CA SER A 377 15.88 -5.46 -2.19
C SER A 377 14.81 -5.43 -3.28
N GLY A 378 13.73 -6.19 -3.12
CA GLY A 378 12.53 -6.04 -3.94
C GLY A 378 11.79 -4.72 -3.76
N PHE A 379 12.04 -4.01 -2.66
CA PHE A 379 11.40 -2.73 -2.32
C PHE A 379 12.29 -1.52 -2.67
N GLY A 380 13.44 -1.75 -3.31
CA GLY A 380 14.42 -0.72 -3.66
C GLY A 380 15.79 -0.97 -3.02
N ALA A 381 16.76 -0.13 -3.38
CA ALA A 381 18.18 -0.34 -3.09
C ALA A 381 18.46 -0.33 -1.58
N ALA A 382 17.85 0.60 -0.84
CA ALA A 382 17.97 0.69 0.62
C ALA A 382 17.28 -0.47 1.36
N GLY A 383 16.51 -1.31 0.65
CA GLY A 383 15.96 -2.55 1.19
C GLY A 383 16.94 -3.72 1.23
N GLU A 384 18.11 -3.62 0.59
CA GLU A 384 19.11 -4.69 0.60
C GLU A 384 19.66 -4.95 2.02
N GLY A 385 19.92 -6.22 2.35
CA GLY A 385 20.26 -6.63 3.73
C GLY A 385 19.06 -6.66 4.70
N TYR A 386 17.84 -6.59 4.19
CA TYR A 386 16.62 -6.72 4.98
C TYR A 386 15.62 -7.70 4.37
N PHE A 387 14.59 -8.04 5.13
CA PHE A 387 13.55 -8.98 4.75
C PHE A 387 12.22 -8.64 5.43
N ARG A 388 11.11 -8.77 4.71
CA ARG A 388 9.76 -8.55 5.25
C ARG A 388 9.08 -9.88 5.55
N ILE A 389 8.44 -9.96 6.73
CA ILE A 389 7.58 -11.09 7.11
C ILE A 389 6.18 -10.55 7.39
N SER A 390 5.20 -11.03 6.63
CA SER A 390 3.79 -10.70 6.77
C SER A 390 3.18 -11.32 8.03
N ALA A 391 2.31 -10.59 8.73
CA ALA A 391 1.48 -11.12 9.82
C ALA A 391 0.14 -11.71 9.34
N PHE A 392 -0.18 -11.55 8.05
CA PHE A 392 -1.36 -12.15 7.44
C PHE A 392 -1.19 -13.65 7.23
N ASN A 393 -1.56 -14.43 8.25
CA ASN A 393 -1.72 -15.88 8.19
C ASN A 393 -2.57 -16.36 9.39
N SER A 394 -2.89 -17.65 9.45
CA SER A 394 -3.48 -18.24 10.66
C SER A 394 -2.49 -18.17 11.82
N ARG A 395 -3.02 -18.14 13.06
CA ARG A 395 -2.19 -18.09 14.27
C ARG A 395 -1.22 -19.27 14.35
N GLU A 396 -1.70 -20.46 13.99
CA GLU A 396 -0.95 -21.72 14.03
C GLU A 396 0.25 -21.65 13.08
N ASN A 397 0.03 -21.17 11.86
CA ASN A 397 1.09 -21.00 10.87
C ASN A 397 2.12 -19.95 11.30
N VAL A 398 1.67 -18.84 11.91
CA VAL A 398 2.59 -17.83 12.45
C VAL A 398 3.46 -18.42 13.56
N VAL A 399 2.87 -19.11 14.54
CA VAL A 399 3.60 -19.72 15.64
C VAL A 399 4.57 -20.79 15.14
N GLU A 400 4.13 -21.66 14.22
CA GLU A 400 4.97 -22.71 13.65
C GLU A 400 6.11 -22.14 12.80
N ALA A 401 5.84 -21.12 11.97
CA ALA A 401 6.90 -20.45 11.22
C ALA A 401 7.95 -19.85 12.16
N MET A 402 7.53 -19.14 13.22
CA MET A 402 8.48 -18.55 14.16
C MET A 402 9.26 -19.61 14.94
N ARG A 403 8.65 -20.73 15.33
CA ARG A 403 9.36 -21.88 15.90
C ARG A 403 10.46 -22.38 14.97
N ARG A 404 10.14 -22.64 13.70
CA ARG A 404 11.12 -23.12 12.70
C ARG A 404 12.27 -22.15 12.49
N VAL A 405 11.97 -20.85 12.37
CA VAL A 405 12.99 -19.82 12.13
C VAL A 405 13.89 -19.66 13.35
N THR A 406 13.32 -19.53 14.55
CA THR A 406 14.10 -19.30 15.79
C THR A 406 14.87 -20.54 16.27
N GLU A 407 14.55 -21.75 15.79
CA GLU A 407 15.40 -22.94 16.00
C GLU A 407 16.65 -22.94 15.11
N LYS A 408 16.59 -22.34 13.92
CA LYS A 408 17.67 -22.36 12.93
C LYS A 408 18.55 -21.11 12.95
N PHE A 409 18.02 -19.95 13.35
CA PHE A 409 18.66 -18.64 13.20
C PHE A 409 18.85 -17.89 14.54
N ARG A 410 19.26 -18.58 15.61
CA ARG A 410 19.67 -17.89 16.85
C ARG A 410 21.01 -17.20 16.66
N ALA A 411 21.07 -15.92 17.04
CA ALA A 411 22.31 -15.16 17.12
C ALA A 411 23.17 -15.61 18.32
#